data_AF-A0A0C1JZR6-F1
#
_entry.id   AF-A0A0C1JZR6-F1
#
_cell.length_a   1.000
_cell.length_b   1.000
_cell.length_c   1.000
_cell.angle_alpha   90.00
_cell.angle_beta   90.00
_cell.angle_gamma   90.00
#
_symmetry.space_group_name_H-M   'P 1'
#
loop_
_entity.id
_entity.type
_entity.pdbx_description
1 polymer ?
#
loop_
_entity_poly.entity_id
_entity_poly.type
_entity_poly.pdbx_seq_one_letter_code
_entity_poly.pdbx_strand_id
1 'polypeptide(L)' 'MKKAKDFRDQSLEDLEANCKDARRDLFNLINEMKQSNKVEKPHLVRHKKREIALLLTVINEKKRLA' A
#
# COMPACT_ATOMS: atom_id res chain seq x y z
N MET A 1 -5.44 11.13 -1.55
CA MET A 1 -5.04 9.86 -2.23
C MET A 1 -3.59 10.03 -2.66
N LYS A 2 -2.67 9.15 -2.24
CA LYS A 2 -1.26 9.22 -2.64
C LYS A 2 -1.15 9.01 -4.16
N LYS A 3 -0.25 9.76 -4.81
CA LYS A 3 0.05 9.69 -6.25
C LYS A 3 1.38 8.98 -6.45
N ALA A 4 1.59 8.42 -7.64
CA ALA A 4 2.85 7.77 -7.99
C ALA A 4 4.07 8.68 -7.79
N LYS A 5 3.92 9.99 -8.04
CA LYS A 5 4.98 10.98 -7.82
C LYS A 5 5.49 10.98 -6.38
N ASP A 6 4.61 10.74 -5.40
CA ASP A 6 4.94 10.83 -3.98
C ASP A 6 5.89 9.70 -3.53
N PHE A 7 6.08 8.68 -4.38
CA PHE A 7 6.91 7.51 -4.12
C PHE A 7 8.20 7.48 -4.96
N ARG A 8 8.30 8.28 -6.03
CA ARG A 8 9.46 8.23 -6.94
C ARG A 8 10.74 8.76 -6.31
N ASP A 9 10.60 9.71 -5.38
CA ASP A 9 11.72 10.35 -4.69
C ASP A 9 12.27 9.50 -3.53
N GLN A 10 11.57 8.43 -3.13
CA GLN A 10 12.00 7.53 -2.06
C GLN A 10 13.09 6.54 -2.53
N SER A 11 13.90 6.05 -1.60
CA SER A 11 14.85 4.96 -1.89
C SER A 11 14.11 3.65 -2.18
N LEU A 12 14.79 2.70 -2.84
CA LEU A 12 14.20 1.38 -3.09
C LEU A 12 13.86 0.66 -1.77
N GLU A 13 14.73 0.79 -0.77
CA GLU A 13 14.56 0.20 0.56
C GLU A 13 13.34 0.80 1.28
N ASP A 14 13.19 2.13 1.23
CA ASP A 14 12.01 2.80 1.80
C ASP A 14 10.72 2.38 1.11
N LEU A 15 10.74 2.20 -0.20
CA LEU A 15 9.58 1.73 -0.96
C LEU A 15 9.18 0.31 -0.58
N GLU A 16 10.15 -0.57 -0.41
CA GLU A 16 9.91 -1.95 0.03
C GLU A 16 9.39 -2.00 1.47
N ALA A 17 9.96 -1.19 2.37
CA ALA A 17 9.46 -1.03 3.74
C ALA A 17 8.01 -0.51 3.75
N ASN A 18 7.72 0.57 3.01
CA ASN A 18 6.38 1.13 2.87
C ASN A 18 5.38 0.11 2.30
N CYS A 19 5.81 -0.73 1.35
CA CYS A 19 4.98 -1.79 0.79
C CYS A 19 4.64 -2.87 1.83
N LYS A 20 5.60 -3.24 2.67
CA LYS A 20 5.41 -4.19 3.77
C LYS A 20 4.42 -3.65 4.79
N ASP A 21 4.56 -2.39 5.18
CA ASP A 21 3.67 -1.75 6.14
C ASP A 21 2.25 -1.60 5.58
N ALA A 22 2.11 -1.16 4.32
CA ALA A 22 0.80 -1.06 3.68
C ALA A 22 0.06 -2.41 3.58
N ARG A 23 0.80 -3.51 3.39
CA ARG A 23 0.24 -4.88 3.42
C ARG A 23 -0.21 -5.28 4.82
N ARG A 24 0.56 -4.93 5.86
CA ARG A 24 0.18 -5.16 7.26
C ARG A 24 -1.08 -4.40 7.63
N ASP A 25 -1.17 -3.13 7.25
CA ASP A 25 -2.37 -2.32 7.48
C ASP A 25 -3.60 -2.90 6.79
N LEU A 26 -3.45 -3.35 5.54
CA LEU A 26 -4.53 -3.99 4.79
C LEU A 26 -5.02 -5.26 5.50
N PHE A 27 -4.10 -6.07 6.02
CA PHE A 27 -4.44 -7.28 6.79
C PHE A 27 -5.23 -6.93 8.06
N ASN A 28 -4.76 -5.94 8.83
CA ASN A 28 -5.44 -5.49 10.04
C ASN A 28 -6.85 -4.98 9.73
N LEU A 29 -7.00 -4.12 8.71
CA LEU A 29 -8.31 -3.63 8.26
C LEU A 29 -9.27 -4.77 7.88
N ILE A 30 -8.78 -5.77 7.15
CA ILE A 30 -9.60 -6.93 6.78
C ILE A 30 -10.01 -7.74 8.01
N ASN A 31 -9.10 -7.94 8.97
CA ASN A 31 -9.40 -8.67 10.20
C ASN A 31 -10.39 -7.93 11.09
N GLU A 32 -10.21 -6.62 11.28
CA GLU A 32 -11.16 -5.77 12.02
C GLU A 32 -12.56 -5.83 11.41
N MET A 33 -12.67 -5.77 10.07
CA MET A 33 -13.95 -5.90 9.37
C MET A 33 -14.59 -7.27 9.56
N LYS A 34 -13.79 -8.34 9.61
CA LYS A 34 -14.29 -9.70 9.88
C LYS A 34 -14.72 -9.89 11.32
N GLN A 35 -13.98 -9.34 12.28
CA GLN A 35 -14.27 -9.48 13.72
C GLN A 35 -15.46 -8.64 14.15
N SER A 36 -15.59 -7.41 13.62
CA SER A 36 -16.63 -6.48 14.03
C SER A 36 -18.02 -6.76 13.42
N ASN A 37 -18.11 -7.66 12.42
CA ASN A 37 -19.30 -7.86 11.57
C ASN A 37 -19.87 -6.55 10.98
N LYS A 38 -19.07 -5.47 10.96
CA LYS A 38 -19.46 -4.15 10.50
C LYS A 38 -18.48 -3.67 9.45
N VAL A 39 -19.03 -3.10 8.39
CA VAL A 39 -18.25 -2.52 7.30
C VAL A 39 -18.16 -1.00 7.52
N GLU A 40 -17.39 -0.59 8.53
CA GLU A 40 -17.30 0.84 8.87
C GLU A 40 -16.54 1.65 7.84
N LYS A 41 -15.44 1.11 7.29
CA LYS A 41 -14.54 1.85 6.40
C LYS A 41 -14.08 1.06 5.17
N PRO A 42 -15.02 0.56 4.33
CA PRO A 42 -14.68 -0.25 3.15
C PRO A 42 -13.80 0.49 2.14
N HIS A 43 -13.92 1.82 2.07
CA HIS A 43 -13.09 2.64 1.20
C HIS A 43 -11.61 2.57 1.58
N LEU A 44 -11.25 2.38 2.86
CA LEU A 44 -9.86 2.26 3.30
C LEU A 44 -9.17 1.01 2.73
N VAL A 45 -9.89 -0.11 2.63
CA VAL A 45 -9.39 -1.33 1.99
C VAL A 45 -9.05 -1.05 0.53
N ARG A 46 -9.93 -0.36 -0.20
CA ARG A 46 -9.70 0.04 -1.59
C ARG A 46 -8.52 0.99 -1.71
N HIS A 47 -8.38 1.96 -0.81
CA HIS A 47 -7.25 2.89 -0.79
C HIS A 47 -5.93 2.17 -0.53
N LYS A 48 -5.87 1.28 0.46
CA LYS A 48 -4.66 0.50 0.78
C LYS A 48 -4.25 -0.44 -0.35
N LYS A 49 -5.20 -1.14 -0.99
CA LYS A 49 -4.91 -1.95 -2.18
C LYS A 49 -4.29 -1.13 -3.31
N ARG A 50 -4.82 0.09 -3.55
CA ARG A 50 -4.28 0.98 -4.58
C ARG A 50 -2.92 1.56 -4.21
N GLU A 51 -2.70 1.87 -2.94
CA GLU A 51 -1.38 2.27 -2.42
C GLU A 51 -0.34 1.18 -2.65
N ILE A 52 -0.64 -0.08 -2.33
CA ILE A 52 0.24 -1.23 -2.58
C ILE A 52 0.54 -1.38 -4.07
N ALA A 53 -0.48 -1.27 -4.93
CA ALA A 53 -0.28 -1.35 -6.38
C ALA A 53 0.68 -0.27 -6.90
N LEU A 54 0.53 0.98 -6.43
CA LEU A 54 1.42 2.09 -6.79
C LEU A 54 2.86 1.84 -6.32
N LEU A 55 3.03 1.40 -5.07
CA LEU A 55 4.36 1.07 -4.53
C LEU A 55 5.04 -0.02 -5.36
N LEU A 56 4.33 -1.09 -5.69
CA LEU A 56 4.86 -2.17 -6.52
C LEU A 56 5.23 -1.69 -7.93
N THR A 57 4.43 -0.81 -8.54
CA THR A 57 4.77 -0.21 -9.84
C THR A 57 6.08 0.58 -9.76
N VAL A 58 6.23 1.46 -8.78
CA VAL A 58 7.43 2.30 -8.64
C VAL A 58 8.67 1.46 -8.29
N ILE A 59 8.52 0.44 -7.44
CA ILE A 59 9.60 -0.53 -7.13
C ILE A 59 10.06 -1.21 -8.42
N ASN A 60 9.13 -1.72 -9.23
CA ASN A 60 9.47 -2.39 -10.49
C ASN A 60 10.10 -1.42 -11.50
N GLU A 61 9.61 -0.18 -11.58
CA GLU A 61 10.23 0.88 -12.40
C GLU A 61 11.68 1.12 -11.98
N LYS A 62 11.96 1.28 -10.68
CA LYS A 62 13.32 1.48 -10.16
C LYS A 62 14.21 0.27 -10.40
N LYS A 63 13.73 -0.94 -10.14
CA LYS A 63 14.49 -2.19 -10.36
C LYS A 63 14.85 -2.44 -11.82
N ARG A 64 14.07 -1.91 -12.76
CA ARG A 64 14.35 -2.01 -14.20
C ARG A 64 15.35 -0.94 -14.68
N LEU A 65 15.44 0.19 -13.98
CA LEU A 65 16.32 1.30 -14.32
C LEU A 65 17.70 1.21 -13.64
N ALA A 66 17.81 0.41 -12.58
CA ALA A 66 19.06 0.03 -11.93
C ALA A 66 19.77 -1.08 -12.73
#